data_AF-A0A7X7FAI4-F1
#
_entry.id   AF-A0A7X7FAI4-F1
#
_cell.length_a   1.000
_cell.length_b   1.000
_cell.length_c   1.000
_cell.angle_alpha   90.00
_cell.angle_beta   90.00
_cell.angle_gamma   90.00
#
_symmetry.space_group_name_H-M   'P 1'
#
loop_
_entity.id
_entity.type
_entity.pdbx_description
1 polymer ?
#
loop_
_entity_poly.entity_id
_entity_poly.type
_entity_poly.pdbx_seq_one_letter_code
_entity_poly.pdbx_strand_id
1 'polypeptide(L)' 'MKVLTLIKNGILNENPTFRLVLGMCPTLATTTSIENGLGMGVATMSVLVASNA' A
#
# COMPACT_ATOMS: atom_id res chain seq x y z
N MET A 1 3.08 -27.37 -4.58
CA MET A 1 3.36 -26.28 -5.56
C MET A 1 2.10 -25.47 -5.93
N LYS A 2 1.26 -25.08 -4.95
CA LYS A 2 0.00 -24.33 -5.19
C LYS A 2 -0.08 -23.01 -4.41
N VAL A 3 0.72 -22.90 -3.35
CA VAL A 3 0.73 -21.75 -2.43
C VAL A 3 1.32 -20.51 -3.06
N LEU A 4 2.41 -20.63 -3.84
CA LEU A 4 3.01 -19.47 -4.52
C LEU A 4 2.05 -18.81 -5.51
N THR A 5 1.30 -19.60 -6.28
CA THR A 5 0.32 -19.07 -7.24
C THR A 5 -0.86 -18.42 -6.52
N LEU A 6 -1.29 -18.98 -5.38
CA LEU A 6 -2.36 -18.43 -4.55
C LEU A 6 -1.96 -17.09 -3.91
N ILE A 7 -0.75 -17.00 -3.35
CA ILE A 7 -0.22 -15.75 -2.77
C ILE A 7 -0.06 -14.70 -3.86
N LYS A 8 0.48 -15.08 -5.03
CA LYS A 8 0.69 -14.15 -6.14
C LYS A 8 -0.64 -13.65 -6.72
N ASN A 9 -1.65 -14.50 -6.81
CA ASN A 9 -3.00 -14.09 -7.23
C ASN A 9 -3.69 -13.22 -6.18
N GLY A 10 -3.56 -13.58 -4.90
CA GLY A 10 -4.14 -12.87 -3.77
C GLY A 10 -3.55 -11.47 -3.56
N ILE A 11 -2.24 -11.28 -3.78
CA ILE A 11 -1.56 -10.00 -3.53
C ILE A 11 -1.65 -9.01 -4.72
N LEU A 12 -1.73 -9.52 -5.96
CA LEU A 12 -1.66 -8.70 -7.18
C LEU A 12 -2.97 -8.66 -7.98
N ASN A 13 -3.70 -9.78 -8.12
CA ASN A 13 -4.90 -9.84 -8.96
C ASN A 13 -6.17 -9.53 -8.15
N GLU A 14 -6.27 -10.11 -6.95
CA GLU A 14 -7.46 -10.02 -6.10
C GLU A 14 -7.35 -8.94 -5.01
N ASN A 15 -6.16 -8.37 -4.76
CA ASN A 15 -5.99 -7.35 -3.72
C ASN A 15 -6.54 -5.98 -4.18
N PRO A 16 -7.62 -5.47 -3.58
CA PRO A 16 -8.26 -4.22 -4.00
C PRO A 16 -7.32 -3.01 -3.88
N THR A 17 -6.36 -3.04 -2.94
CA THR A 17 -5.35 -1.97 -2.78
C THR A 17 -4.50 -1.78 -4.03
N PHE A 18 -4.09 -2.89 -4.67
CA PHE A 18 -3.30 -2.85 -5.90
C PHE A 18 -4.17 -2.68 -7.15
N ARG A 19 -5.35 -3.29 -7.19
CA ARG A 19 -6.23 -3.25 -8.37
C ARG A 19 -6.93 -1.89 -8.55
N LEU A 20 -7.32 -1.25 -7.45
CA LEU A 20 -8.01 0.04 -7.46
C LEU A 20 -7.05 1.23 -7.29
N VAL A 21 -5.74 0.96 -7.20
CA VAL A 21 -4.69 1.98 -7.00
C VAL A 21 -5.04 2.90 -5.80
N LEU A 22 -5.39 2.28 -4.67
CA LEU A 22 -5.68 3.02 -3.45
C LEU A 22 -4.38 3.68 -2.96
N GLY A 23 -4.42 5.00 -2.76
CA GLY A 23 -3.23 5.77 -2.35
C GLY A 23 -2.53 6.53 -3.49
N MET A 24 -3.21 6.86 -4.60
CA MET A 24 -2.60 7.65 -5.67
C MET A 24 -2.27 9.10 -5.25
N CYS A 25 -3.11 9.74 -4.42
CA CYS A 25 -2.87 11.09 -3.92
C CYS A 25 -1.55 11.24 -3.13
N PRO A 26 -1.24 10.37 -2.14
CA PRO A 26 0.05 10.45 -1.45
C PRO A 26 1.21 10.07 -2.36
N THR A 27 1.05 9.12 -3.28
CA THR A 27 2.11 8.72 -4.22
C THR A 27 2.58 9.88 -5.10
N LEU A 28 1.65 10.71 -5.60
CA LEU A 28 2.00 11.92 -6.35
C LEU A 28 2.68 12.98 -5.46
N ALA A 29 2.20 13.16 -4.22
CA ALA A 29 2.73 14.17 -3.30
C ALA A 29 4.17 13.87 -2.83
N THR A 30 4.58 12.59 -2.82
CA THR A 30 5.88 12.16 -2.28
C THR A 30 6.99 12.04 -3.33
N THR A 31 6.69 12.26 -4.61
CA THR A 31 7.69 12.15 -5.70
C THR A 31 8.79 13.21 -5.65
N THR A 32 8.58 14.32 -4.94
CA THR A 32 9.48 15.47 -4.85
C THR A 32 10.49 15.36 -3.71
N SER A 33 10.20 14.61 -2.65
CA SER A 33 11.08 14.52 -1.48
C SER A 33 10.92 13.19 -0.75
N ILE A 34 12.03 12.45 -0.62
CA ILE A 34 12.08 11.15 0.07
C ILE A 34 11.75 11.29 1.56
N GLU A 35 12.17 12.39 2.19
CA GLU A 35 11.92 12.69 3.60
C GLU A 35 10.41 12.79 3.88
N ASN A 36 9.68 13.51 3.02
CA ASN A 36 8.22 13.63 3.09
C ASN A 36 7.52 12.30 2.76
N GLY A 37 8.09 11.53 1.82
CA GLY A 37 7.62 10.18 1.49
C GLY A 37 7.69 9.20 2.66
N LEU A 38 8.79 9.22 3.41
CA LEU A 38 8.96 8.37 4.57
C LEU A 38 7.98 8.75 5.69
N GLY A 39 7.81 10.05 5.96
CA GLY A 39 6.86 10.54 6.95
C GLY A 39 5.41 10.15 6.63
N MET A 40 4.99 10.32 5.37
CA MET A 40 3.65 9.93 4.90
C MET A 40 3.45 8.42 4.94
N GLY A 41 4.46 7.62 4.58
CA GLY A 41 4.40 6.16 4.64
C GLY A 41 4.24 5.63 6.06
N VAL A 42 5.00 6.16 7.02
CA VAL A 42 4.90 5.76 8.43
C VAL A 42 3.58 6.20 9.05
N ALA A 43 3.14 7.43 8.75
CA ALA A 43 1.84 7.93 9.22
C ALA A 43 0.66 7.12 8.67
N THR A 44 0.70 6.75 7.39
CA THR A 44 -0.36 5.91 6.81
C THR A 44 -0.33 4.50 7.37
N MET A 45 0.85 3.90 7.60
CA MET A 45 0.94 2.59 8.28
C MET A 45 0.37 2.65 9.70
N SER A 46 0.70 3.68 10.49
CA SER A 46 0.20 3.80 11.87
C SER A 46 -1.31 4.03 11.91
N VAL A 47 -1.85 4.86 11.03
CA VAL A 47 -3.30 5.07 10.90
C VAL A 47 -4.01 3.80 10.43
N LEU A 48 -3.43 3.03 9.50
CA LEU A 48 -4.03 1.79 9.03
C LEU A 48 -4.14 0.76 10.16
N VAL A 49 -3.07 0.62 10.95
CA VAL A 49 -3.04 -0.26 12.13
C VAL A 49 -4.00 0.23 13.20
N ALA A 50 -4.09 1.53 13.46
CA ALA A 50 -4.99 2.09 14.47
C ALA A 50 -6.47 2.08 14.05
N SER A 51 -6.76 2.21 12.75
CA SER A 51 -8.13 2.22 12.22
C SER A 51 -8.68 0.82 11.96
N ASN A 52 -7.80 -0.17 11.75
CA ASN A 52 -8.14 -1.58 11.59
C ASN A 52 -7.50 -2.45 12.69
N ALA A 53 -7.47 -1.92 13.93
CA ALA A 53 -7.22 -2.69 15.14
C ALA A 53 -8.49 -3.42 15.58
#